data_AF-H0E172-F1
#
_entry.id   AF-H0E172-F1
#
_cell.length_a   1.000
_cell.length_b   1.000
_cell.length_c   1.000
_cell.angle_alpha   90.00
_cell.angle_beta   90.00
_cell.angle_gamma   90.00
#
_symmetry.space_group_name_H-M   'P 1'
#
loop_
_entity.id
_entity.type
_entity.pdbx_description
1 polymer ?
#
loop_
_entity_poly.entity_id
_entity_poly.type
_entity_poly.pdbx_seq_one_letter_code
_entity_poly.pdbx_strand_id
1 'polypeptide(L)'
;MRAKAYRALIVEHVHRPRCRGRLASPTHSATARSPVCGDWIHATVDVRDGQVADLRFEGEGCAISQGVASLCSAPIVGMPVSEVLALDGGWIESQLGDELSAGRRGCAELHLRALRSALS
;
A
#
# COMPACT_ATOMS: atom_id res chain seq x y z
N MET A 1 -12.25 -6.40 -22.57
CA MET A 1 -11.13 -7.34 -22.28
C MET A 1 -10.11 -6.61 -21.39
N ARG A 2 -10.30 -6.56 -20.06
CA ARG A 2 -9.45 -5.77 -19.12
C ARG A 2 -8.90 -6.57 -17.92
N ALA A 3 -9.65 -7.56 -17.43
CA ALA A 3 -9.32 -8.35 -16.23
C ALA A 3 -7.97 -9.11 -16.21
N LYS A 4 -7.27 -9.28 -17.35
CA LYS A 4 -6.00 -10.03 -17.41
C LYS A 4 -4.79 -9.18 -17.04
N ALA A 5 -4.87 -7.86 -17.20
CA ALA A 5 -3.73 -6.95 -17.06
C ALA A 5 -3.35 -6.71 -15.58
N TYR A 6 -4.30 -6.29 -14.73
CA TYR A 6 -3.98 -6.00 -13.33
C TYR A 6 -3.57 -7.28 -12.56
N ARG A 7 -4.12 -8.45 -12.91
CA ARG A 7 -3.72 -9.72 -12.28
C ARG A 7 -2.25 -10.03 -12.53
N ALA A 8 -1.76 -9.80 -13.75
CA ALA A 8 -0.35 -9.98 -14.08
C ALA A 8 0.53 -8.99 -13.30
N LEU A 9 0.10 -7.73 -13.20
CA LEU A 9 0.78 -6.69 -12.42
C LEU A 9 0.86 -7.05 -10.93
N ILE A 10 -0.24 -7.51 -10.33
CA ILE A 10 -0.25 -7.98 -8.93
C ILE A 10 0.73 -9.13 -8.74
N VAL A 11 0.74 -10.11 -9.66
CA VAL A 11 1.66 -11.25 -9.59
C VAL A 11 3.11 -10.77 -9.68
N GLU A 12 3.44 -9.85 -10.58
CA GLU A 12 4.78 -9.24 -10.67
C GLU A 12 5.19 -8.61 -9.35
N HIS A 13 4.31 -7.78 -8.77
CA HIS A 13 4.59 -7.05 -7.54
C HIS A 13 4.66 -7.95 -6.29
N VAL A 14 4.06 -9.13 -6.32
CA VAL A 14 4.26 -10.17 -5.30
C VAL A 14 5.64 -10.83 -5.44
N HIS A 15 6.06 -11.16 -6.66
CA HIS A 15 7.34 -11.83 -6.91
C HIS A 15 8.54 -10.89 -6.78
N ARG A 16 8.36 -9.62 -7.12
CA ARG A 16 9.40 -8.58 -7.10
C ARG A 16 8.88 -7.35 -6.35
N PRO A 17 8.71 -7.44 -5.02
CA PRO A 17 8.08 -6.39 -4.27
C PRO A 17 8.97 -5.14 -4.21
N ARG A 18 8.37 -3.98 -4.49
CA ARG A 18 9.03 -2.68 -4.30
C ARG A 18 8.83 -2.23 -2.86
N CYS A 19 9.77 -1.48 -2.30
CA CYS A 19 9.66 -0.92 -0.94
C CYS A 19 9.42 -1.96 0.18
N ARG A 20 9.68 -3.26 -0.05
CA ARG A 20 9.60 -4.29 1.00
C ARG A 20 10.69 -4.04 2.05
N GLY A 21 10.35 -4.22 3.33
CA GLY A 21 11.26 -4.12 4.47
C GLY A 21 10.78 -3.11 5.52
N ARG A 22 11.71 -2.69 6.38
CA ARG A 22 11.50 -1.66 7.40
C ARG A 22 12.60 -0.62 7.31
N LEU A 23 12.26 0.64 7.56
CA LEU A 23 13.24 1.67 7.82
C LEU A 23 13.89 1.44 9.19
N ALA A 24 15.19 1.70 9.31
CA ALA A 24 15.92 1.53 10.57
C ALA A 24 15.52 2.58 11.63
N SER A 25 15.13 3.78 11.18
CA SER A 25 14.74 4.88 12.05
C SER A 25 13.62 5.69 11.39
N PRO A 26 12.40 5.12 11.28
CA PRO A 26 11.28 5.84 10.71
C PRO A 26 10.82 6.97 11.65
N THR A 27 10.26 8.03 11.09
CA THR A 27 9.57 9.06 11.88
C THR A 27 8.19 8.58 12.31
N HIS A 28 7.54 7.75 11.49
CA HIS A 28 6.20 7.23 11.74
C HIS A 28 6.11 5.75 11.39
N SER A 29 5.30 5.00 12.13
CA SER A 29 4.98 3.63 11.75
C SER A 29 3.63 3.19 12.31
N ALA A 30 2.95 2.30 11.61
CA ALA A 30 1.73 1.68 12.09
C ALA A 30 1.49 0.32 11.42
N THR A 31 0.68 -0.50 12.08
CA THR A 31 0.26 -1.80 11.56
C THR A 31 -1.25 -1.82 11.38
N ALA A 32 -1.70 -2.16 10.17
CA ALA A 32 -3.10 -2.46 9.90
C ALA A 32 -3.30 -3.97 9.74
N ARG A 33 -4.43 -4.48 10.24
CA ARG A 33 -4.85 -5.89 10.11
C ARG A 33 -6.22 -5.97 9.45
N SER A 34 -6.37 -6.93 8.54
CA SER A 34 -7.66 -7.27 7.95
C SER A 34 -8.45 -8.13 8.95
N PRO A 35 -9.66 -7.70 9.35
CA PRO A 35 -10.49 -8.46 10.30
C PRO A 35 -11.07 -9.75 9.70
N VAL A 36 -10.94 -9.97 8.40
CA VAL A 36 -11.64 -11.05 7.67
C VAL A 36 -10.72 -12.23 7.34
N CYS A 37 -9.45 -11.97 7.00
CA CYS A 37 -8.57 -12.98 6.43
C CYS A 37 -7.18 -13.06 7.07
N GLY A 38 -6.92 -12.27 8.13
CA GLY A 38 -5.65 -12.29 8.85
C GLY A 38 -4.50 -11.54 8.18
N ASP A 39 -4.69 -11.02 6.97
CA ASP A 39 -3.74 -10.15 6.28
C ASP A 39 -3.31 -9.00 7.18
N TRP A 40 -2.03 -8.65 7.17
CA TRP A 40 -1.52 -7.49 7.88
C TRP A 40 -0.42 -6.79 7.07
N ILE A 41 -0.35 -5.47 7.26
CA ILE A 41 0.67 -4.60 6.69
C ILE A 41 1.22 -3.73 7.83
N HIS A 42 2.53 -3.73 8.00
CA HIS A 42 3.24 -2.75 8.81
C HIS A 42 3.94 -1.77 7.87
N ALA A 43 3.63 -0.48 8.00
CA ALA A 43 4.23 0.59 7.23
C ALA A 43 5.18 1.39 8.12
N THR A 44 6.37 1.67 7.61
CA THR A 44 7.37 2.55 8.22
C THR A 44 7.67 3.70 7.26
N VAL A 45 7.52 4.94 7.72
CA VAL A 45 7.61 6.14 6.91
C VAL A 45 8.66 7.09 7.49
N ASP A 46 9.49 7.67 6.63
CA ASP A 46 10.28 8.86 6.95
C ASP A 46 9.61 10.08 6.34
N VAL A 47 9.45 11.14 7.12
CA VAL A 47 8.74 12.35 6.74
C VAL A 47 9.68 13.52 7.00
N ARG A 48 9.92 14.32 5.96
CA ARG A 48 10.78 15.50 6.00
C ARG A 48 10.04 16.66 5.38
N ASP A 49 9.99 17.78 6.07
CA ASP A 49 9.34 19.01 5.59
C ASP A 49 7.90 18.80 5.09
N GLY A 50 7.15 17.91 5.75
CA GLY A 50 5.77 17.58 5.41
C GLY A 50 5.60 16.65 4.19
N GLN A 51 6.68 16.09 3.67
CA GLN A 51 6.68 15.16 2.52
C GLN A 51 7.21 13.77 2.93
N VAL A 52 6.72 12.74 2.26
CA VAL A 52 7.21 11.36 2.44
C VAL A 52 8.58 11.22 1.77
N ALA A 53 9.64 11.12 2.58
CA ALA A 53 11.01 11.00 2.10
C ALA A 53 11.40 9.56 1.76
N ASP A 54 10.93 8.58 2.54
CA ASP A 54 11.04 7.15 2.24
C ASP A 54 9.84 6.41 2.87
N LEU A 55 9.46 5.30 2.26
CA LEU A 55 8.38 4.43 2.69
C LEU A 55 8.81 2.99 2.49
N ARG A 56 8.75 2.20 3.56
CA ARG A 56 8.89 0.74 3.50
C ARG A 56 7.69 0.06 4.13
N PHE A 57 7.38 -1.13 3.64
CA PHE A 57 6.37 -1.97 4.24
C PHE A 57 6.84 -3.40 4.40
N GLU A 58 6.28 -4.05 5.39
CA GLU A 58 6.32 -5.50 5.55
C GLU A 58 4.92 -6.00 5.87
N GLY A 59 4.74 -7.30 5.83
CA GLY A 59 3.44 -7.90 6.02
C GLY A 59 3.35 -9.28 5.43
N GLU A 60 2.24 -9.92 5.74
CA GLU A 60 1.81 -11.20 5.21
C GLU A 60 0.33 -11.13 4.89
N GLY A 61 -0.08 -11.85 3.85
CA GLY A 61 -1.46 -11.84 3.40
C GLY A 61 -1.62 -12.33 1.98
N CYS A 62 -2.81 -12.15 1.43
CA CYS A 62 -3.13 -12.56 0.08
C CYS A 62 -2.35 -11.76 -0.99
N ALA A 63 -2.32 -12.29 -2.21
CA ALA A 63 -1.63 -11.65 -3.33
C ALA A 63 -2.12 -10.21 -3.61
N ILE A 64 -3.41 -9.91 -3.37
CA ILE A 64 -3.96 -8.56 -3.55
C ILE A 64 -3.34 -7.60 -2.53
N SER A 65 -3.33 -7.93 -1.24
CA SER A 65 -2.80 -7.01 -0.21
C SER A 65 -1.32 -6.75 -0.41
N GLN A 66 -0.54 -7.81 -0.63
CA GLN A 66 0.91 -7.69 -0.81
C GLN A 66 1.27 -7.03 -2.16
N GLY A 67 0.56 -7.38 -3.23
CA GLY A 67 0.78 -6.80 -4.55
C GLY A 67 0.43 -5.31 -4.61
N VAL A 68 -0.72 -4.92 -4.02
CA VAL A 68 -1.13 -3.51 -3.96
C VAL A 68 -0.19 -2.71 -3.06
N ALA A 69 0.21 -3.22 -1.89
CA ALA A 69 1.18 -2.53 -1.04
C ALA A 69 2.49 -2.24 -1.79
N SER A 70 3.00 -3.24 -2.52
CA SER A 70 4.19 -3.11 -3.37
C SER A 70 3.99 -2.12 -4.53
N LEU A 71 2.84 -2.16 -5.20
CA LEU A 71 2.52 -1.26 -6.32
C LEU A 71 2.42 0.20 -5.86
N CYS A 72 1.73 0.44 -4.76
CA CYS A 72 1.38 1.76 -4.27
C CYS A 72 2.48 2.43 -3.46
N SER A 73 3.37 1.68 -2.81
CA SER A 73 4.39 2.28 -1.93
C SER A 73 5.35 3.21 -2.68
N ALA A 74 5.81 2.81 -3.87
CA ALA A 74 6.81 3.60 -4.60
C ALA A 74 6.27 4.95 -5.11
N PRO A 75 5.06 5.04 -5.70
CA PRO A 75 4.43 6.31 -6.05
C PRO A 75 4.21 7.28 -4.89
N ILE A 76 4.07 6.77 -3.65
CA ILE A 76 3.81 7.59 -2.47
C ILE A 76 5.06 8.35 -2.00
N VAL A 77 6.25 7.85 -2.32
CA VAL A 77 7.51 8.55 -2.00
C VAL A 77 7.59 9.86 -2.79
N GLY A 78 7.79 10.97 -2.08
CA GLY A 78 7.79 12.33 -2.61
C GLY A 78 6.45 13.06 -2.51
N MET A 79 5.36 12.38 -2.13
CA MET A 79 4.07 13.03 -1.94
C MET A 79 4.01 13.83 -0.63
N PRO A 80 3.27 14.96 -0.59
CA PRO A 80 2.90 15.62 0.66
C PRO A 80 2.08 14.68 1.55
N VAL A 81 2.31 14.71 2.86
CA VAL A 81 1.56 13.89 3.83
C VAL A 81 0.05 14.12 3.72
N SER A 82 -0.38 15.36 3.47
CA SER A 82 -1.80 15.70 3.26
C SER A 82 -2.43 14.97 2.06
N GLU A 83 -1.69 14.79 0.97
CA GLU A 83 -2.16 14.03 -0.19
C GLU A 83 -2.24 12.54 0.11
N VAL A 84 -1.25 12.00 0.82
CA VAL A 84 -1.24 10.59 1.23
C VAL A 84 -2.44 10.26 2.12
N LEU A 85 -2.80 11.16 3.04
CA LEU A 85 -3.99 11.02 3.89
C LEU A 85 -5.31 11.08 3.11
N ALA A 86 -5.32 11.67 1.92
CA ALA A 86 -6.49 11.75 1.05
C ALA A 86 -6.67 10.54 0.12
N LEU A 87 -5.61 9.74 -0.12
CA LEU A 87 -5.65 8.59 -1.04
C LEU A 87 -6.69 7.54 -0.63
N ASP A 88 -7.45 7.04 -1.60
CA ASP A 88 -8.53 6.09 -1.40
C ASP A 88 -8.48 4.89 -2.36
N GLY A 89 -9.52 4.06 -2.35
CA GLY A 89 -9.65 2.91 -3.25
C GLY A 89 -9.66 3.29 -4.73
N GLY A 90 -10.21 4.45 -5.09
CA GLY A 90 -10.22 4.93 -6.48
C GLY A 90 -8.82 5.23 -6.99
N TRP A 91 -7.96 5.78 -6.12
CA TRP A 91 -6.55 5.93 -6.46
C TRP A 91 -5.86 4.58 -6.67
N ILE A 92 -6.13 3.56 -5.84
CA ILE A 92 -5.58 2.21 -6.05
C ILE A 92 -6.02 1.63 -7.40
N GLU A 93 -7.29 1.75 -7.75
CA GLU A 93 -7.83 1.29 -9.03
C GLU A 93 -7.17 2.00 -10.22
N SER A 94 -6.84 3.30 -10.07
CA SER A 94 -6.07 4.04 -11.07
C SER A 94 -4.65 3.49 -11.27
N GLN A 95 -3.98 3.07 -10.18
CA GLN A 95 -2.65 2.44 -10.25
C GLN A 95 -2.72 1.06 -10.89
N LEU A 96 -3.80 0.32 -10.65
CA LEU A 96 -4.05 -1.00 -11.23
C LEU A 96 -4.49 -0.94 -12.70
N GLY A 97 -5.08 0.18 -13.13
CA GLY A 97 -5.70 0.35 -14.44
C GLY A 97 -6.99 -0.47 -14.63
N ASP A 98 -7.60 -0.95 -13.54
CA ASP A 98 -8.83 -1.75 -13.55
C ASP A 98 -9.58 -1.63 -12.21
N GLU A 99 -10.87 -1.93 -12.22
CA GLU A 99 -11.72 -1.87 -11.04
C GLU A 99 -11.56 -3.12 -10.16
N LEU A 100 -11.60 -2.92 -8.84
CA LEU A 100 -11.59 -4.01 -7.87
C LEU A 100 -13.02 -4.40 -7.49
N SER A 101 -13.27 -5.71 -7.49
CA SER A 101 -14.51 -6.24 -6.93
C SER A 101 -14.63 -5.87 -5.45
N ALA A 102 -15.87 -5.66 -4.98
CA ALA A 102 -16.14 -5.24 -3.61
C ALA A 102 -15.46 -6.14 -2.55
N GLY A 103 -15.43 -7.46 -2.80
CA GLY A 103 -14.77 -8.43 -1.90
C GLY A 103 -13.25 -8.31 -1.84
N ARG A 104 -12.59 -7.58 -2.75
CA ARG A 104 -11.13 -7.41 -2.80
C ARG A 104 -10.66 -6.04 -2.34
N ARG A 105 -11.54 -5.03 -2.33
CA ARG A 105 -11.17 -3.66 -1.92
C ARG A 105 -10.63 -3.60 -0.50
N GLY A 106 -11.24 -4.35 0.43
CA GLY A 106 -10.76 -4.40 1.81
C GLY A 106 -9.30 -4.82 1.95
N CYS A 107 -8.86 -5.81 1.16
CA CYS A 107 -7.47 -6.26 1.14
C CYS A 107 -6.54 -5.26 0.43
N ALA A 108 -7.02 -4.63 -0.65
CA ALA A 108 -6.24 -3.65 -1.41
C ALA A 108 -5.97 -2.37 -0.61
N GLU A 109 -6.97 -1.87 0.11
CA GLU A 109 -6.86 -0.66 0.92
C GLU A 109 -6.08 -0.84 2.23
N LEU A 110 -5.72 -2.07 2.58
CA LEU A 110 -5.05 -2.37 3.85
C LEU A 110 -3.75 -1.55 4.02
N HIS A 111 -3.02 -1.35 2.92
CA HIS A 111 -1.81 -0.53 2.91
C HIS A 111 -2.11 0.95 3.19
N LEU A 112 -3.13 1.53 2.55
CA LEU A 112 -3.52 2.93 2.79
C LEU A 112 -4.04 3.13 4.22
N ARG A 113 -4.70 2.13 4.81
CA ARG A 113 -5.11 2.17 6.22
C ARG A 113 -3.91 2.21 7.17
N ALA A 114 -2.88 1.41 6.89
CA ALA A 114 -1.64 1.44 7.67
C ALA A 114 -0.96 2.82 7.56
N LEU A 115 -0.88 3.39 6.36
CA LEU A 115 -0.31 4.73 6.15
C LEU A 115 -1.09 5.83 6.86
N ARG A 116 -2.42 5.83 6.73
CA ARG A 116 -3.28 6.79 7.44
C ARG A 116 -3.09 6.70 8.95
N SER A 117 -3.04 5.49 9.49
CA SER A 117 -2.79 5.29 10.92
C SER A 117 -1.38 5.69 11.37
N ALA A 118 -0.39 5.66 10.47
CA ALA A 118 0.97 6.09 10.79
C ALA A 118 1.11 7.63 10.77
N LEU A 119 0.37 8.30 9.88
CA LEU A 119 0.52 9.72 9.57
C LEU A 119 -0.57 10.63 10.18
N SER A 120 -1.55 10.05 10.89
CA SER A 120 -2.63 10.77 11.57
C SER A 120 -2.23 11.27 12.95
#